data_AF-A0A0P1AA95-F1
#
_entry.id   AF-A0A0P1AA95-F1
#
_cell.length_a   1.000
_cell.length_b   1.000
_cell.length_c   1.000
_cell.angle_alpha   90.00
_cell.angle_beta   90.00
_cell.angle_gamma   90.00
#
_symmetry.space_group_name_H-M   'P 1'
#
loop_
_entity.id
_entity.type
_entity.pdbx_description
1 polymer ?
#
loop_
_entity_poly.entity_id
_entity_poly.type
_entity_poly.pdbx_seq_one_letter_code
_entity_poly.pdbx_strand_id
1 'polypeptide(L)'
;MVLEANLLPPLVPSPNEVPITRGMTSADGFLDLPVTSSPVSDFSREAESRTRRWLGKNIVQRVLSALVLVPLITVFLWLSPAFATATFCTFVTSICSYEYAWLQHRIYLRVMNKINNCEAELLQRDADTNQITALSRDINVSRLSTSFIRFTQRESGTSNTAGYVRENTTGDAFTNSDRTLISTSDECIQSSRMIPPPPPESTGVTPELARHSYDNTLQEDCEVSNDPSLSSSAVSTIASRFFCRNEWVAAIALSAITTFFTTTLFLVYVNHISGLQEKQLYKLRWFYSIATDFVAALCAFFTPNWKYAFICIIEKVVFTLLTLHSTACPMNTLSCGIFLEPAQVFLSGVVVIVCFRLQIRTSAPATFLHIAVDMLGYFYIIGGLSVIVAFVDDERLESYRKLLIVLLYVVWASDTGAYLTGKLLERMKYGYYNPLASHLSKNKDYEGTLGAIFFGVTAMIVSSHLLNVPGSAAAQIGFTVMAVIVGRLGDLFESLLKRAAGVKDSGKLIPGHGGVLDRIDALMFSALVFARYYASVVSP
;
A
#
# COMPACT_ATOMS: atom_id res chain seq x y z
N MET A 1 -42.14 -20.56 -43.04
CA MET A 1 -41.49 -20.18 -44.31
C MET A 1 -40.01 -20.00 -43.97
N VAL A 2 -39.05 -20.85 -44.39
CA VAL A 2 -38.94 -21.72 -45.59
C VAL A 2 -38.94 -20.86 -46.85
N LEU A 3 -37.93 -20.84 -47.75
CA LEU A 3 -36.69 -21.63 -47.96
C LEU A 3 -35.40 -20.87 -47.52
N GLU A 4 -34.18 -21.43 -47.33
CA GLU A 4 -33.27 -22.27 -48.17
C GLU A 4 -32.67 -21.51 -49.39
N ALA A 5 -31.40 -21.67 -49.83
CA ALA A 5 -30.28 -22.56 -49.43
C ALA A 5 -28.87 -22.05 -49.88
N ASN A 6 -27.81 -22.84 -49.63
CA ASN A 6 -26.50 -22.93 -50.33
C ASN A 6 -25.36 -21.90 -50.07
N LEU A 7 -24.06 -22.26 -50.12
CA LEU A 7 -23.33 -23.51 -49.76
C LEU A 7 -21.78 -23.28 -49.76
N LEU A 8 -21.11 -23.57 -48.62
CA LEU A 8 -19.65 -23.85 -48.39
C LEU A 8 -18.49 -22.92 -48.87
N PRO A 9 -17.32 -22.92 -48.16
CA PRO A 9 -16.03 -22.28 -48.53
C PRO A 9 -14.99 -23.37 -48.94
N PRO A 10 -13.63 -23.24 -48.80
CA PRO A 10 -12.73 -22.08 -48.62
C PRO A 10 -11.57 -22.05 -49.66
N LEU A 11 -10.57 -21.17 -49.50
CA LEU A 11 -9.18 -21.42 -49.97
C LEU A 11 -8.15 -20.45 -49.35
N VAL A 12 -6.88 -20.87 -49.29
CA VAL A 12 -5.70 -20.12 -48.80
C VAL A 12 -4.57 -20.30 -49.81
N PRO A 13 -3.79 -19.23 -50.08
CA PRO A 13 -2.33 -19.41 -50.15
C PRO A 13 -1.53 -18.25 -49.51
N SER A 14 -0.23 -18.46 -49.40
CA SER A 14 0.83 -17.52 -49.01
C SER A 14 2.12 -17.90 -49.79
N PRO A 15 3.29 -17.29 -49.59
CA PRO A 15 3.64 -15.92 -49.16
C PRO A 15 4.59 -15.23 -50.20
N ASN A 16 5.26 -14.14 -49.80
CA ASN A 16 6.47 -13.55 -50.39
C ASN A 16 6.41 -12.94 -51.81
N GLU A 17 6.78 -11.65 -51.91
CA GLU A 17 7.60 -11.17 -53.03
C GLU A 17 8.46 -9.96 -52.64
N VAL A 18 9.60 -9.75 -53.31
CA VAL A 18 10.60 -8.72 -53.01
C VAL A 18 10.89 -7.88 -54.26
N PRO A 19 10.90 -6.53 -54.17
CA PRO A 19 11.41 -5.69 -55.25
C PRO A 19 12.85 -5.21 -54.98
N ILE A 20 13.80 -5.77 -55.74
CA ILE A 20 15.10 -5.14 -56.03
C ILE A 20 15.13 -4.83 -57.53
N THR A 21 15.55 -3.62 -57.94
CA THR A 21 16.49 -3.36 -59.06
C THR A 21 16.55 -1.87 -59.46
N ARG A 22 17.66 -1.50 -60.14
CA ARG A 22 17.98 -0.22 -60.81
C ARG A 22 18.29 0.97 -59.87
N GLY A 23 19.44 1.67 -59.95
CA GLY A 23 20.69 1.42 -60.70
C GLY A 23 21.11 2.58 -61.63
N MET A 24 22.43 2.73 -61.84
CA MET A 24 23.12 3.77 -62.67
C MET A 24 23.10 5.20 -62.04
N THR A 25 24.13 6.05 -62.17
CA THR A 25 25.46 5.93 -62.84
C THR A 25 26.50 6.92 -62.29
N SER A 26 27.76 6.65 -62.64
CA SER A 26 28.92 7.57 -62.66
C SER A 26 29.59 7.91 -61.33
N ALA A 27 30.88 8.25 -61.45
CA ALA A 27 31.76 8.67 -60.38
C ALA A 27 32.13 10.15 -60.53
N ASP A 28 32.54 10.76 -59.43
CA ASP A 28 33.69 11.67 -59.38
C ASP A 28 34.34 11.55 -58.00
N GLY A 29 35.66 11.72 -57.94
CA GLY A 29 36.45 11.47 -56.73
C GLY A 29 37.08 12.76 -56.19
N PHE A 30 36.69 13.16 -54.98
CA PHE A 30 37.42 14.16 -54.21
C PHE A 30 37.43 13.78 -52.72
N LEU A 31 38.54 14.06 -52.03
CA LEU A 31 38.64 13.83 -50.58
C LEU A 31 38.04 15.01 -49.83
N ASP A 32 37.06 14.74 -48.99
CA ASP A 32 36.72 15.62 -47.86
C ASP A 32 36.52 14.80 -46.59
N LEU A 33 36.97 15.34 -45.46
CA LEU A 33 37.05 14.63 -44.19
C LEU A 33 35.67 14.60 -43.48
N PRO A 34 35.20 13.44 -42.99
CA PRO A 34 33.94 13.37 -42.25
C PRO A 34 34.09 14.02 -40.88
N VAL A 35 33.53 15.23 -40.72
CA VAL A 35 33.37 15.88 -39.41
C VAL A 35 32.46 15.01 -38.54
N THR A 36 33.00 14.48 -37.43
CA THR A 36 32.30 13.51 -36.58
C THR A 36 31.23 14.17 -35.71
N SER A 37 30.04 14.39 -36.25
CA SER A 37 28.82 14.65 -35.47
C SER A 37 28.44 13.39 -34.69
N SER A 38 28.48 13.45 -33.36
CA SER A 38 28.27 12.27 -32.50
C SER A 38 26.78 11.89 -32.41
N PRO A 39 26.41 10.61 -32.56
CA PRO A 39 24.99 10.18 -32.62
C PRO A 39 24.21 10.34 -31.29
N VAL A 40 24.89 10.77 -30.22
CA VAL A 40 24.32 10.92 -28.87
C VAL A 40 23.45 12.18 -28.75
N SER A 41 23.73 13.24 -29.52
CA SER A 41 22.97 14.50 -29.45
C SER A 41 21.56 14.38 -30.03
N ASP A 42 21.38 13.57 -31.07
CA ASP A 42 20.08 13.47 -31.74
C ASP A 42 19.17 12.42 -31.09
N PHE A 43 19.72 11.32 -30.58
CA PHE A 43 18.91 10.35 -29.80
C PHE A 43 18.35 10.97 -28.52
N SER A 44 19.15 11.80 -27.83
CA SER A 44 18.71 12.52 -26.64
C SER A 44 17.65 13.59 -26.97
N ARG A 45 17.85 14.38 -28.03
CA ARG A 45 16.82 15.32 -28.54
C ARG A 45 15.54 14.64 -28.97
N GLU A 46 15.61 13.50 -29.66
CA GLU A 46 14.41 12.82 -30.12
C GLU A 46 13.65 12.17 -28.96
N ALA A 47 14.36 11.52 -28.03
CA ALA A 47 13.77 11.01 -26.79
C ALA A 47 13.12 12.13 -25.95
N GLU A 48 13.77 13.29 -25.84
CA GLU A 48 13.18 14.46 -25.19
C GLU A 48 11.94 14.96 -25.95
N SER A 49 11.95 14.99 -27.28
CA SER A 49 10.80 15.40 -28.09
C SER A 49 9.60 14.46 -27.94
N ARG A 50 9.85 13.14 -27.91
CA ARG A 50 8.82 12.10 -27.67
C ARG A 50 8.26 12.24 -26.25
N THR A 51 9.13 12.45 -25.25
CA THR A 51 8.75 12.66 -23.85
C THR A 51 7.93 13.95 -23.67
N ARG A 52 8.32 15.07 -24.29
CA ARG A 52 7.56 16.33 -24.29
C ARG A 52 6.19 16.17 -24.98
N ARG A 53 6.09 15.46 -26.11
CA ARG A 53 4.81 15.16 -26.79
C ARG A 53 3.90 14.25 -25.94
N TRP A 54 4.48 13.27 -25.24
CA TRP A 54 3.75 12.36 -24.34
C TRP A 54 3.25 13.08 -23.08
N LEU A 55 4.10 13.88 -22.41
CA LEU A 55 3.66 14.78 -21.34
C LEU A 55 2.56 15.74 -21.83
N GLY A 56 2.71 16.35 -22.99
CA GLY A 56 1.74 17.27 -23.56
C GLY A 56 0.34 16.65 -23.69
N LYS A 57 0.25 15.46 -24.30
CA LYS A 57 -1.02 14.72 -24.41
C LYS A 57 -1.61 14.37 -23.05
N ASN A 58 -0.81 13.86 -22.12
CA ASN A 58 -1.28 13.48 -20.79
C ASN A 58 -1.71 14.68 -19.94
N ILE A 59 -1.04 15.83 -20.06
CA ILE A 59 -1.41 17.08 -19.37
C ILE A 59 -2.73 17.62 -19.93
N VAL A 60 -2.88 17.68 -21.26
CA VAL A 60 -4.14 18.11 -21.90
C VAL A 60 -5.30 17.20 -21.50
N GLN A 61 -5.10 15.88 -21.51
CA GLN A 61 -6.11 14.91 -21.07
C GLN A 61 -6.50 15.11 -19.59
N ARG A 62 -5.53 15.33 -18.70
CA ARG A 62 -5.78 15.58 -17.27
C ARG A 62 -6.50 16.90 -17.00
N VAL A 63 -6.11 17.98 -17.68
CA VAL A 63 -6.77 19.30 -17.56
C VAL A 63 -8.21 19.25 -18.11
N LEU A 64 -8.42 18.61 -19.26
CA LEU A 64 -9.76 18.42 -19.83
C LEU A 64 -10.64 17.53 -18.95
N SER A 65 -10.07 16.45 -18.41
CA SER A 65 -10.73 15.57 -17.44
C SER A 65 -11.17 16.35 -16.19
N ALA A 66 -10.27 17.12 -15.57
CA ALA A 66 -10.58 17.94 -14.42
C ALA A 66 -11.65 19.02 -14.72
N LEU A 67 -11.56 19.69 -15.88
CA LEU A 67 -12.50 20.75 -16.29
C LEU A 67 -13.93 20.23 -16.49
N VAL A 68 -14.12 18.94 -16.84
CA VAL A 68 -15.44 18.29 -16.89
C VAL A 68 -15.84 17.69 -15.54
N LEU A 69 -14.90 17.03 -14.85
CA LEU A 69 -15.18 16.26 -13.64
C LEU A 69 -15.44 17.14 -12.41
N VAL A 70 -14.76 18.28 -12.26
CA VAL A 70 -14.95 19.21 -11.13
C VAL A 70 -16.36 19.82 -11.14
N PRO A 71 -16.86 20.41 -12.24
CA PRO A 71 -18.27 20.82 -12.33
C PRO A 71 -19.24 19.66 -12.15
N LEU A 72 -18.98 18.48 -12.73
CA LEU A 72 -19.88 17.33 -12.60
C LEU A 72 -20.04 16.87 -11.15
N ILE A 73 -18.93 16.72 -10.41
CA ILE A 73 -18.94 16.32 -8.99
C ILE A 73 -19.64 17.39 -8.15
N THR A 74 -19.31 18.67 -8.34
CA THR A 74 -19.90 19.76 -7.55
C THR A 74 -21.40 19.93 -7.81
N VAL A 75 -21.88 19.76 -9.05
CA VAL A 75 -23.32 19.73 -9.37
C VAL A 75 -23.99 18.50 -8.75
N PHE A 76 -23.38 17.30 -8.84
CA PHE A 76 -23.97 16.07 -8.27
C PHE A 76 -24.10 16.14 -6.74
N LEU A 77 -23.06 16.64 -6.05
CA LEU A 77 -23.10 16.95 -4.62
C LEU A 77 -24.09 18.07 -4.28
N TRP A 78 -24.34 19.00 -5.20
CA TRP A 78 -25.31 20.08 -4.96
C TRP A 78 -26.76 19.59 -4.97
N LEU A 79 -27.10 18.66 -5.87
CA LEU A 79 -28.45 18.12 -6.06
C LEU A 79 -28.90 17.19 -4.93
N SER A 80 -28.06 16.26 -4.46
CA SER A 80 -28.36 15.42 -3.29
C SER A 80 -27.07 15.00 -2.58
N PRO A 81 -26.57 15.79 -1.61
CA PRO A 81 -25.26 15.58 -1.00
C PRO A 81 -25.17 14.25 -0.23
N ALA A 82 -26.27 13.82 0.41
CA ALA A 82 -26.33 12.56 1.15
C ALA A 82 -26.24 11.34 0.23
N PHE A 83 -27.10 11.25 -0.78
CA PHE A 83 -27.08 10.14 -1.75
C PHE A 83 -25.81 10.15 -2.60
N ALA A 84 -25.36 11.32 -3.06
CA ALA A 84 -24.15 11.46 -3.86
C ALA A 84 -22.91 10.97 -3.09
N THR A 85 -22.74 11.40 -1.85
CA THR A 85 -21.56 11.02 -1.05
C THR A 85 -21.60 9.56 -0.60
N ALA A 86 -22.76 9.06 -0.16
CA ALA A 86 -22.91 7.63 0.15
C ALA A 86 -22.58 6.75 -1.07
N THR A 87 -23.10 7.10 -2.25
CA THR A 87 -22.84 6.35 -3.50
C THR A 87 -21.37 6.46 -3.92
N PHE A 88 -20.80 7.66 -3.94
CA PHE A 88 -19.42 7.92 -4.31
C PHE A 88 -18.43 7.21 -3.37
N CYS A 89 -18.56 7.41 -2.05
CA CYS A 89 -17.67 6.78 -1.09
C CYS A 89 -17.79 5.25 -1.11
N THR A 90 -18.98 4.66 -1.32
CA THR A 90 -19.09 3.20 -1.44
C THR A 90 -18.46 2.66 -2.74
N PHE A 91 -18.55 3.37 -3.87
CA PHE A 91 -17.80 3.02 -5.09
C PHE A 91 -16.29 3.14 -4.88
N VAL A 92 -15.83 4.24 -4.29
CA VAL A 92 -14.41 4.50 -4.02
C VAL A 92 -13.85 3.47 -3.05
N THR A 93 -14.56 3.15 -1.95
CA THR A 93 -14.22 2.03 -1.06
C THR A 93 -14.03 0.74 -1.84
N SER A 94 -15.00 0.37 -2.69
CA SER A 94 -14.96 -0.88 -3.48
C SER A 94 -13.72 -0.97 -4.39
N ILE A 95 -13.38 0.14 -5.06
CA ILE A 95 -12.22 0.18 -5.97
C ILE A 95 -10.91 0.24 -5.18
N CYS A 96 -10.83 1.06 -4.13
CA CYS A 96 -9.66 1.15 -3.26
C CYS A 96 -9.34 -0.19 -2.59
N SER A 97 -10.35 -0.93 -2.10
CA SER A 97 -10.18 -2.28 -1.55
C SER A 97 -9.65 -3.27 -2.61
N TYR A 98 -10.09 -3.17 -3.86
CA TYR A 98 -9.57 -3.98 -4.96
C TYR A 98 -8.11 -3.65 -5.31
N GLU A 99 -7.75 -2.37 -5.44
CA GLU A 99 -6.37 -1.93 -5.68
C GLU A 99 -5.46 -2.31 -4.50
N TYR A 100 -5.97 -2.17 -3.27
CA TYR A 100 -5.25 -2.57 -2.05
C TYR A 100 -5.05 -4.08 -1.93
N ALA A 101 -6.03 -4.91 -2.30
CA ALA A 101 -5.86 -6.37 -2.32
C ALA A 101 -4.72 -6.80 -3.26
N TRP A 102 -4.58 -6.15 -4.41
CA TRP A 102 -3.44 -6.34 -5.32
C TRP A 102 -2.12 -5.83 -4.76
N LEU A 103 -2.14 -4.69 -4.06
CA LEU A 103 -0.98 -4.08 -3.40
C LEU A 103 -0.47 -4.96 -2.24
N GLN A 104 -1.38 -5.39 -1.37
CA GLN A 104 -1.16 -6.33 -0.27
C GLN A 104 -0.58 -7.65 -0.75
N HIS A 105 -1.09 -8.22 -1.84
CA HIS A 105 -0.57 -9.47 -2.38
C HIS A 105 0.89 -9.34 -2.81
N ARG A 106 1.27 -8.22 -3.44
CA ARG A 106 2.66 -7.90 -3.81
C ARG A 106 3.54 -7.70 -2.57
N ILE A 107 3.08 -6.96 -1.57
CA ILE A 107 3.79 -6.78 -0.28
C ILE A 107 4.04 -8.15 0.38
N TYR A 108 3.01 -8.99 0.46
CA TYR A 108 3.09 -10.33 1.05
C TYR A 108 4.16 -11.19 0.35
N LEU A 109 4.13 -11.29 -0.98
CA LEU A 109 5.09 -12.11 -1.73
C LEU A 109 6.53 -11.60 -1.53
N ARG A 110 6.74 -10.29 -1.62
CA ARG A 110 8.07 -9.65 -1.43
C ARG A 110 8.66 -9.87 -0.04
N VAL A 111 7.85 -9.64 0.99
CA VAL A 111 8.28 -9.82 2.38
C VAL A 111 8.52 -11.30 2.68
N MET A 112 7.64 -12.20 2.23
CA MET A 112 7.81 -13.64 2.43
C MET A 112 9.06 -14.18 1.72
N ASN A 113 9.33 -13.76 0.48
CA ASN A 113 10.53 -14.20 -0.23
C ASN A 113 11.82 -13.74 0.46
N LYS A 114 11.84 -12.51 1.00
CA LYS A 114 12.99 -12.00 1.77
C LYS A 114 13.16 -12.67 3.14
N ILE A 115 12.06 -13.08 3.79
CA ILE A 115 12.13 -13.91 5.01
C ILE A 115 12.74 -15.27 4.69
N ASN A 116 12.23 -15.96 3.64
CA ASN A 116 12.72 -17.28 3.23
C ASN A 116 14.20 -17.25 2.82
N ASN A 117 14.62 -16.24 2.05
CA ASN A 117 16.02 -16.08 1.64
C ASN A 117 16.94 -15.83 2.84
N CYS A 118 16.52 -14.97 3.79
CA CYS A 118 17.26 -14.72 5.02
C CYS A 118 17.34 -15.97 5.92
N GLU A 119 16.27 -16.75 6.02
CA GLU A 119 16.26 -18.04 6.74
C GLU A 119 17.22 -19.05 6.09
N ALA A 120 17.27 -19.12 4.76
CA ALA A 120 18.24 -19.94 4.03
C ALA A 120 19.70 -19.50 4.23
N GLU A 121 19.99 -18.19 4.16
CA GLU A 121 21.33 -17.63 4.44
C GLU A 121 21.78 -17.92 5.88
N LEU A 122 20.88 -17.79 6.85
CA LEU A 122 21.16 -18.10 8.26
C LEU A 122 21.42 -19.59 8.47
N LEU A 123 20.60 -20.47 7.90
CA LEU A 123 20.80 -21.93 7.98
C LEU A 123 22.11 -22.38 7.32
N GLN A 124 22.49 -21.77 6.18
CA GLN A 124 23.79 -22.02 5.55
C GLN A 124 24.94 -21.54 6.45
N ARG A 125 24.84 -20.34 7.02
CA ARG A 125 25.87 -19.77 7.92
C ARG A 125 26.04 -20.60 9.20
N ASP A 126 24.95 -21.15 9.75
CA ASP A 126 25.00 -22.07 10.88
C ASP A 126 25.61 -23.42 10.48
N ALA A 127 25.33 -23.93 9.27
CA ALA A 127 25.97 -25.14 8.75
C ALA A 127 27.49 -24.95 8.60
N ASP A 128 27.94 -23.86 7.98
CA ASP A 128 29.36 -23.49 7.83
C ASP A 128 30.03 -23.35 9.21
N THR A 129 29.38 -22.66 10.16
CA THR A 129 29.89 -22.48 11.53
C THR A 129 30.02 -23.80 12.27
N ASN A 130 29.05 -24.71 12.13
CA ASN A 130 29.12 -26.05 12.69
C ASN A 130 30.21 -26.90 12.04
N GLN A 131 30.40 -26.79 10.72
CA GLN A 131 31.47 -27.51 10.00
C GLN A 131 32.86 -27.02 10.41
N ILE A 132 33.06 -25.71 10.55
CA ILE A 132 34.31 -25.12 11.08
C ILE A 132 34.54 -25.58 12.53
N THR A 133 33.49 -25.65 13.35
CA THR A 133 33.59 -26.11 14.74
C THR A 133 33.93 -27.60 14.84
N ALA A 134 33.37 -28.44 13.95
CA ALA A 134 33.71 -29.85 13.84
C ALA A 134 35.17 -30.04 13.38
N LEU A 135 35.58 -29.35 12.32
CA LEU A 135 36.97 -29.39 11.81
C LEU A 135 37.98 -28.95 12.89
N SER A 136 37.64 -27.92 13.67
CA SER A 136 38.45 -27.44 14.79
C SER A 136 38.52 -28.45 15.95
N ARG A 137 37.44 -29.22 16.22
CA ARG A 137 37.49 -30.37 17.13
C ARG A 137 38.40 -31.47 16.60
N ASP A 138 38.29 -31.86 15.35
CA ASP A 138 39.12 -32.95 14.78
C ASP A 138 40.61 -32.55 14.72
N ILE A 139 40.92 -31.29 14.43
CA ILE A 139 42.28 -30.74 14.52
C ILE A 139 42.79 -30.75 15.98
N ASN A 140 41.95 -30.43 16.97
CA ASN A 140 42.35 -30.48 18.38
C ASN A 140 42.45 -31.91 18.92
N VAL A 141 41.57 -32.84 18.51
CA VAL A 141 41.62 -34.26 18.89
C VAL A 141 42.84 -34.94 18.27
N SER A 142 43.12 -34.71 16.98
CA SER A 142 44.33 -35.23 16.34
C SER A 142 45.62 -34.63 16.94
N ARG A 143 45.63 -33.35 17.31
CA ARG A 143 46.71 -32.74 18.09
C ARG A 143 46.85 -33.37 19.48
N LEU A 144 45.75 -33.58 20.21
CA LEU A 144 45.76 -34.25 21.52
C LEU A 144 46.31 -35.67 21.42
N SER A 145 45.85 -36.48 20.45
CA SER A 145 46.39 -37.83 20.24
C SER A 145 47.87 -37.80 19.87
N THR A 146 48.31 -36.82 19.06
CA THR A 146 49.73 -36.64 18.72
C THR A 146 50.57 -36.24 19.94
N SER A 147 50.05 -35.44 20.87
CA SER A 147 50.75 -35.11 22.11
C SER A 147 50.69 -36.24 23.15
N PHE A 148 49.60 -36.98 23.24
CA PHE A 148 49.46 -38.16 24.12
C PHE A 148 50.42 -39.28 23.72
N ILE A 149 50.52 -39.60 22.42
CA ILE A 149 51.48 -40.60 21.91
C ILE A 149 52.93 -40.18 22.21
N ARG A 150 53.25 -38.87 22.16
CA ARG A 150 54.56 -38.36 22.58
C ARG A 150 54.79 -38.37 24.10
N PHE A 151 53.73 -38.49 24.91
CA PHE A 151 53.83 -38.60 26.36
C PHE A 151 53.97 -40.05 26.81
N THR A 152 53.11 -40.96 26.31
CA THR A 152 53.18 -42.40 26.65
C THR A 152 54.48 -43.05 26.18
N GLN A 153 55.10 -42.54 25.11
CA GLN A 153 56.42 -42.98 24.64
C GLN A 153 57.60 -42.33 25.40
N ARG A 154 57.36 -41.61 26.50
CA ARG A 154 58.39 -40.94 27.32
C ARG A 154 58.52 -41.46 28.76
N GLU A 155 57.59 -42.29 29.23
CA GLU A 155 57.63 -42.90 30.58
C GLU A 155 58.17 -44.34 30.61
N SER A 156 58.57 -44.90 29.46
CA SER A 156 59.28 -46.19 29.41
C SER A 156 60.75 -46.05 29.82
N GLY A 157 61.01 -45.64 31.07
CA GLY A 157 62.35 -45.38 31.59
C GLY A 157 62.45 -45.40 33.13
N THR A 158 63.23 -46.36 33.65
CA THR A 158 63.81 -46.43 35.01
C THR A 158 62.87 -46.52 36.24
N SER A 159 62.66 -47.78 36.66
CA SER A 159 62.87 -48.32 38.03
C SER A 159 62.02 -47.91 39.25
N ASN A 160 61.37 -48.93 39.82
CA ASN A 160 61.25 -49.27 41.25
C ASN A 160 60.84 -48.21 42.29
N THR A 161 59.71 -48.44 42.97
CA THR A 161 59.67 -49.06 44.34
C THR A 161 58.22 -49.47 44.67
N ALA A 162 58.01 -50.34 45.67
CA ALA A 162 56.72 -50.98 45.96
C ALA A 162 55.73 -50.11 46.77
N GLY A 163 54.44 -50.40 46.61
CA GLY A 163 53.36 -49.86 47.44
C GLY A 163 52.03 -50.61 47.22
N TYR A 164 51.61 -51.41 48.19
CA TYR A 164 50.24 -51.94 48.27
C TYR A 164 49.30 -50.84 48.78
N VAL A 165 48.07 -50.77 48.25
CA VAL A 165 46.81 -50.80 49.02
C VAL A 165 45.62 -50.87 48.05
N ARG A 166 44.50 -51.43 48.54
CA ARG A 166 43.25 -51.68 47.83
C ARG A 166 42.13 -51.21 48.72
N GLU A 167 41.29 -50.27 48.27
CA GLU A 167 39.94 -50.15 48.84
C GLU A 167 38.93 -49.50 47.88
N ASN A 168 37.67 -49.53 48.31
CA ASN A 168 36.46 -49.26 47.53
C ASN A 168 35.66 -48.10 48.16
N THR A 169 34.47 -47.84 47.59
CA THR A 169 33.28 -47.27 48.25
C THR A 169 33.25 -45.76 48.57
N THR A 170 32.33 -45.07 47.85
CA THR A 170 31.27 -44.17 48.37
C THR A 170 31.53 -43.23 49.56
N GLY A 171 31.20 -41.95 49.38
CA GLY A 171 30.91 -41.03 50.48
C GLY A 171 30.48 -39.65 49.98
N ASP A 172 29.40 -39.10 50.54
CA ASP A 172 28.90 -37.76 50.22
C ASP A 172 29.66 -36.64 50.93
N ALA A 173 29.37 -35.42 50.49
CA ALA A 173 29.87 -34.12 50.94
C ALA A 173 30.08 -33.93 52.46
N PHE A 174 31.02 -33.03 52.81
CA PHE A 174 30.68 -31.88 53.67
C PHE A 174 31.61 -30.68 53.44
N THR A 175 31.17 -29.51 53.89
CA THR A 175 31.91 -28.23 53.96
C THR A 175 32.98 -28.28 55.08
N ASN A 176 33.96 -27.37 55.24
CA ASN A 176 33.79 -25.90 55.32
C ASN A 176 35.12 -25.11 55.24
N SER A 177 35.02 -23.78 55.41
CA SER A 177 36.10 -22.78 55.28
C SER A 177 36.75 -22.37 56.62
N ASP A 178 37.99 -21.88 56.55
CA ASP A 178 38.63 -20.99 57.54
C ASP A 178 39.18 -19.76 56.76
N ARG A 179 38.80 -18.51 57.06
CA ARG A 179 39.31 -17.58 58.12
C ARG A 179 40.70 -16.99 57.79
N THR A 180 41.14 -15.76 58.16
CA THR A 180 40.70 -14.51 58.86
C THR A 180 41.87 -13.50 58.69
N LEU A 181 41.86 -12.14 58.75
CA LEU A 181 40.97 -10.95 58.86
C LEU A 181 41.87 -9.71 58.46
N ILE A 182 41.53 -8.40 58.43
CA ILE A 182 40.35 -7.61 58.85
C ILE A 182 40.14 -6.35 57.97
N SER A 183 38.87 -5.97 57.81
CA SER A 183 38.25 -4.62 57.72
C SER A 183 39.07 -3.32 57.64
N THR A 184 38.64 -2.41 56.75
CA THR A 184 38.10 -1.08 57.12
C THR A 184 36.80 -0.81 56.31
N SER A 185 36.00 0.19 56.70
CA SER A 185 34.61 0.39 56.24
C SER A 185 34.47 1.12 54.90
N ASP A 186 33.32 0.94 54.23
CA ASP A 186 32.29 2.01 54.10
C ASP A 186 31.04 1.51 53.35
N GLU A 187 29.85 1.94 53.78
CA GLU A 187 28.57 1.78 53.07
C GLU A 187 27.91 3.14 52.84
N CYS A 188 27.68 3.53 51.58
CA CYS A 188 26.31 3.77 51.10
C CYS A 188 26.19 4.09 49.59
N ILE A 189 25.20 3.44 49.00
CA ILE A 189 24.50 3.68 47.72
C ILE A 189 24.68 5.08 47.10
N GLN A 190 25.26 5.15 45.88
CA GLN A 190 24.65 5.94 44.79
C GLN A 190 25.11 5.52 43.36
N SER A 191 24.28 5.90 42.37
CA SER A 191 24.38 5.52 40.96
C SER A 191 25.55 6.17 40.21
N SER A 192 26.14 5.48 39.22
CA SER A 192 26.96 6.11 38.19
C SER A 192 26.99 5.35 36.85
N ARG A 193 26.38 5.99 35.83
CA ARG A 193 26.70 6.01 34.39
C ARG A 193 27.38 4.77 33.78
N MET A 194 26.63 4.07 32.91
CA MET A 194 27.24 3.40 31.75
C MET A 194 27.83 4.47 30.80
N ILE A 195 29.03 4.22 30.30
CA ILE A 195 29.66 5.01 29.23
C ILE A 195 29.26 4.39 27.89
N PRO A 196 28.75 5.16 26.91
CA PRO A 196 28.43 4.62 25.59
C PRO A 196 29.72 4.27 24.82
N PRO A 197 29.72 3.23 23.98
CA PRO A 197 30.84 2.95 23.08
C PRO A 197 31.04 4.09 22.07
N PRO A 198 32.26 4.28 21.54
CA PRO A 198 32.52 5.30 20.53
C PRO A 198 31.74 5.03 19.23
N PRO A 199 31.44 6.07 18.43
CA PRO A 199 30.75 5.89 17.15
C PRO A 199 31.61 5.07 16.16
N PRO A 200 30.99 4.30 15.26
CA PRO A 200 31.73 3.58 14.23
C PRO A 200 32.42 4.56 13.28
N GLU A 201 33.70 4.30 12.97
CA GLU A 201 34.40 5.03 11.92
C GLU A 201 33.72 4.82 10.56
N SER A 202 33.76 5.86 9.71
CA SER A 202 33.11 5.85 8.41
C SER A 202 33.85 4.98 7.39
N THR A 203 33.58 3.67 7.42
CA THR A 203 33.94 2.77 6.31
C THR A 203 33.21 3.23 5.05
N GLY A 204 33.95 3.87 4.14
CA GLY A 204 33.41 4.40 2.90
C GLY A 204 32.81 3.29 2.05
N VAL A 205 31.48 3.28 1.91
CA VAL A 205 30.76 2.37 1.01
C VAL A 205 31.27 2.61 -0.40
N THR A 206 31.95 1.62 -0.99
CA THR A 206 32.40 1.73 -2.38
C THR A 206 31.17 1.82 -3.30
N PRO A 207 31.20 2.66 -4.34
CA PRO A 207 30.07 2.82 -5.25
C PRO A 207 29.72 1.51 -6.00
N GLU A 208 30.64 0.55 -6.00
CA GLU A 208 30.52 -0.79 -6.56
C GLU A 208 29.66 -1.72 -5.68
N LEU A 209 29.84 -1.68 -4.34
CA LEU A 209 28.98 -2.43 -3.41
C LEU A 209 27.56 -1.86 -3.38
N ALA A 210 27.42 -0.54 -3.46
CA ALA A 210 26.13 0.14 -3.58
C ALA A 210 25.42 -0.23 -4.90
N ARG A 211 26.16 -0.37 -6.01
CA ARG A 211 25.62 -0.88 -7.29
C ARG A 211 25.18 -2.32 -7.19
N HIS A 212 26.00 -3.23 -6.65
CA HIS A 212 25.61 -4.63 -6.48
C HIS A 212 24.34 -4.82 -5.64
N SER A 213 24.17 -4.03 -4.56
CA SER A 213 22.92 -4.04 -3.78
C SER A 213 21.71 -3.53 -4.58
N TYR A 214 21.91 -2.55 -5.46
CA TYR A 214 20.88 -2.00 -6.34
C TYR A 214 20.50 -2.92 -7.50
N ASP A 215 21.49 -3.54 -8.15
CA ASP A 215 21.27 -4.48 -9.25
C ASP A 215 20.67 -5.81 -8.74
N ASN A 216 21.07 -6.30 -7.56
CA ASN A 216 20.43 -7.45 -6.93
C ASN A 216 18.95 -7.16 -6.59
N THR A 217 18.63 -5.97 -6.09
CA THR A 217 17.23 -5.60 -5.81
C THR A 217 16.41 -5.39 -7.08
N LEU A 218 17.02 -4.88 -8.17
CA LEU A 218 16.38 -4.86 -9.49
C LEU A 218 16.13 -6.28 -10.05
N GLN A 219 17.02 -7.23 -9.80
CA GLN A 219 16.88 -8.61 -10.28
C GLN A 219 15.83 -9.39 -9.45
N GLU A 220 15.81 -9.24 -8.12
CA GLU A 220 14.69 -9.71 -7.27
C GLU A 220 13.35 -9.11 -7.72
N ASP A 221 13.31 -7.81 -8.03
CA ASP A 221 12.11 -7.11 -8.52
C ASP A 221 11.61 -7.69 -9.85
N CYS A 222 12.51 -8.13 -10.73
CA CYS A 222 12.18 -8.79 -11.98
C CYS A 222 11.66 -10.23 -11.79
N GLU A 223 12.28 -11.04 -10.92
CA GLU A 223 11.82 -12.42 -10.69
C GLU A 223 10.44 -12.46 -10.04
N VAL A 224 10.19 -11.63 -9.01
CA VAL A 224 8.87 -11.50 -8.37
C VAL A 224 7.81 -10.94 -9.34
N SER A 225 8.20 -10.29 -10.43
CA SER A 225 7.26 -9.80 -11.45
C SER A 225 6.70 -10.90 -12.37
N ASN A 226 7.35 -12.07 -12.43
CA ASN A 226 7.03 -13.17 -13.34
C ASN A 226 6.24 -14.33 -12.69
N ASP A 227 5.93 -14.27 -11.38
CA ASP A 227 5.12 -15.29 -10.71
C ASP A 227 3.71 -15.35 -11.35
N PRO A 228 3.27 -16.53 -11.86
CA PRO A 228 2.00 -16.67 -12.56
C PRO A 228 0.77 -16.32 -11.69
N SER A 229 0.88 -16.35 -10.36
CA SER A 229 -0.18 -15.92 -9.46
C SER A 229 -0.52 -14.43 -9.58
N LEU A 230 0.42 -13.59 -10.03
CA LEU A 230 0.15 -12.18 -10.37
C LEU A 230 -0.63 -12.00 -11.69
N SER A 231 -0.86 -13.06 -12.45
CA SER A 231 -1.63 -13.04 -13.70
C SER A 231 -3.06 -13.60 -13.58
N SER A 232 -3.37 -14.32 -12.49
CA SER A 232 -4.66 -14.98 -12.27
C SER A 232 -5.58 -14.19 -11.36
N SER A 233 -6.80 -13.90 -11.81
CA SER A 233 -7.87 -13.37 -10.94
C SER A 233 -8.51 -14.48 -10.10
N ALA A 234 -9.20 -14.12 -9.01
CA ALA A 234 -10.00 -15.06 -8.21
C ALA A 234 -11.06 -15.82 -9.03
N VAL A 235 -11.57 -15.19 -10.09
CA VAL A 235 -12.48 -15.78 -11.09
C VAL A 235 -11.81 -16.79 -12.04
N SER A 236 -10.49 -16.81 -12.20
CA SER A 236 -9.80 -17.63 -13.22
C SER A 236 -10.14 -19.13 -13.14
N THR A 237 -10.24 -19.66 -11.92
CA THR A 237 -10.65 -21.06 -11.62
C THR A 237 -12.10 -21.38 -11.99
N ILE A 238 -12.98 -20.38 -12.04
CA ILE A 238 -14.39 -20.50 -12.44
C ILE A 238 -14.52 -20.28 -13.96
N ALA A 239 -13.82 -19.29 -14.50
CA ALA A 239 -13.80 -18.98 -15.93
C ALA A 239 -13.26 -20.12 -16.78
N SER A 240 -12.21 -20.81 -16.30
CA SER A 240 -11.66 -22.02 -16.94
C SER A 240 -12.61 -23.23 -16.90
N ARG A 241 -13.50 -23.33 -15.90
CA ARG A 241 -14.49 -24.42 -15.78
C ARG A 241 -15.78 -24.19 -16.58
N PHE A 242 -16.29 -22.95 -16.62
CA PHE A 242 -17.64 -22.66 -17.12
C PHE A 242 -17.72 -21.65 -18.27
N PHE A 243 -16.68 -20.84 -18.52
CA PHE A 243 -16.73 -19.70 -19.46
C PHE A 243 -15.57 -19.71 -20.47
N CYS A 244 -15.08 -20.90 -20.85
CA CYS A 244 -14.03 -21.07 -21.86
C CYS A 244 -12.79 -20.18 -21.63
N ARG A 245 -12.37 -20.01 -20.36
CA ARG A 245 -11.22 -19.17 -19.93
C ARG A 245 -11.44 -17.64 -20.11
N ASN A 246 -12.64 -17.18 -20.44
CA ASN A 246 -12.96 -15.76 -20.53
C ASN A 246 -13.33 -15.16 -19.17
N GLU A 247 -12.34 -14.60 -18.45
CA GLU A 247 -12.51 -14.08 -17.09
C GLU A 247 -13.53 -12.93 -16.98
N TRP A 248 -13.62 -12.06 -18.00
CA TRP A 248 -14.56 -10.92 -17.97
C TRP A 248 -16.02 -11.37 -17.97
N VAL A 249 -16.38 -12.35 -18.80
CA VAL A 249 -17.76 -12.86 -18.85
C VAL A 249 -18.12 -13.59 -17.56
N ALA A 250 -17.18 -14.38 -17.02
CA ALA A 250 -17.36 -15.06 -15.74
C ALA A 250 -17.52 -14.07 -14.57
N ALA A 251 -16.72 -13.00 -14.53
CA ALA A 251 -16.79 -11.97 -13.49
C ALA A 251 -18.11 -11.19 -13.54
N ILE A 252 -18.59 -10.80 -14.74
CA ILE A 252 -19.86 -10.08 -14.92
C ILE A 252 -21.07 -10.97 -14.57
N ALA A 253 -21.05 -12.25 -14.97
CA ALA A 253 -22.11 -13.19 -14.64
C ALA A 253 -22.19 -13.45 -13.13
N LEU A 254 -21.03 -13.65 -12.48
CA LEU A 254 -20.97 -13.91 -11.05
C LEU A 254 -21.26 -12.66 -10.21
N SER A 255 -20.81 -11.47 -10.63
CA SER A 255 -21.14 -10.21 -9.95
C SER A 255 -22.64 -9.92 -10.02
N ALA A 256 -23.31 -10.17 -11.15
CA ALA A 256 -24.77 -10.03 -11.25
C ALA A 256 -25.53 -10.95 -10.29
N ILE A 257 -25.10 -12.21 -10.14
CA ILE A 257 -25.67 -13.16 -9.19
C ILE A 257 -25.45 -12.69 -7.74
N THR A 258 -24.23 -12.30 -7.37
CA THR A 258 -23.94 -11.79 -6.02
C THR A 258 -24.74 -10.52 -5.73
N THR A 259 -24.83 -9.59 -6.68
CA THR A 259 -25.63 -8.35 -6.59
C THR A 259 -27.08 -8.66 -6.22
N PHE A 260 -27.71 -9.62 -6.90
CA PHE A 260 -29.09 -10.00 -6.62
C PHE A 260 -29.29 -10.42 -5.16
N PHE A 261 -28.41 -11.28 -4.63
CA PHE A 261 -28.48 -11.73 -3.23
C PHE A 261 -28.16 -10.61 -2.23
N THR A 262 -27.11 -9.81 -2.45
CA THR A 262 -26.73 -8.73 -1.51
C THR A 262 -27.74 -7.59 -1.50
N THR A 263 -28.25 -7.18 -2.67
CA THR A 263 -29.30 -6.17 -2.77
C THR A 263 -30.61 -6.67 -2.14
N THR A 264 -30.99 -7.93 -2.33
CA THR A 264 -32.18 -8.50 -1.64
C THR A 264 -32.01 -8.46 -0.12
N LEU A 265 -30.85 -8.86 0.40
CA LEU A 265 -30.56 -8.83 1.84
C LEU A 265 -30.56 -7.39 2.40
N PHE A 266 -29.92 -6.45 1.69
CA PHE A 266 -29.90 -5.03 2.05
C PHE A 266 -31.31 -4.43 2.09
N LEU A 267 -32.16 -4.71 1.09
CA LEU A 267 -33.52 -4.20 1.03
C LEU A 267 -34.42 -4.76 2.14
N VAL A 268 -34.26 -6.04 2.49
CA VAL A 268 -34.95 -6.66 3.65
C VAL A 268 -34.51 -5.97 4.95
N TYR A 269 -33.21 -5.77 5.15
CA TYR A 269 -32.65 -5.10 6.33
C TYR A 269 -33.11 -3.64 6.45
N VAL A 270 -33.03 -2.87 5.37
CA VAL A 270 -33.49 -1.48 5.31
C VAL A 270 -35.01 -1.35 5.51
N ASN A 271 -35.79 -2.38 5.16
CA ASN A 271 -37.23 -2.39 5.43
C ASN A 271 -37.59 -2.69 6.89
N HIS A 272 -36.66 -3.24 7.69
CA HIS A 272 -36.86 -3.51 9.11
C HIS A 272 -36.67 -2.26 9.98
N ILE A 273 -35.88 -1.28 9.52
CA ILE A 273 -35.55 -0.07 10.26
C ILE A 273 -36.51 1.07 9.85
N SER A 274 -37.54 1.31 10.66
CA SER A 274 -38.57 2.33 10.42
C SER A 274 -38.02 3.76 10.28
N GLY A 275 -37.01 4.13 11.07
CA GLY A 275 -36.41 5.49 11.08
C GLY A 275 -35.74 5.93 9.77
N LEU A 276 -35.52 5.03 8.82
CA LEU A 276 -34.97 5.36 7.50
C LEU A 276 -36.02 5.78 6.47
N GLN A 277 -37.31 5.48 6.68
CA GLN A 277 -38.33 5.50 5.62
C GLN A 277 -38.55 6.89 4.98
N GLU A 278 -38.27 7.97 5.73
CA GLU A 278 -38.46 9.35 5.27
C GLU A 278 -37.22 9.94 4.57
N LYS A 279 -36.02 9.42 4.89
CA LYS A 279 -34.69 9.94 4.49
C LYS A 279 -34.46 9.83 2.98
N GLN A 280 -33.65 10.73 2.41
CA GLN A 280 -33.40 10.73 0.96
C GLN A 280 -32.84 9.40 0.42
N LEU A 281 -31.93 8.76 1.17
CA LEU A 281 -31.31 7.50 0.77
C LEU A 281 -32.33 6.35 0.62
N TYR A 282 -33.38 6.31 1.45
CA TYR A 282 -34.42 5.27 1.38
C TYR A 282 -35.26 5.36 0.09
N LYS A 283 -35.54 6.58 -0.38
CA LYS A 283 -36.29 6.83 -1.62
C LYS A 283 -35.51 6.33 -2.86
N LEU A 284 -34.18 6.40 -2.82
CA LEU A 284 -33.28 5.96 -3.89
C LEU A 284 -32.59 4.61 -3.61
N ARG A 285 -33.03 3.86 -2.58
CA ARG A 285 -32.34 2.64 -2.07
C ARG A 285 -32.05 1.57 -3.12
N TRP A 286 -32.94 1.40 -4.09
CA TRP A 286 -32.75 0.46 -5.20
C TRP A 286 -31.57 0.85 -6.10
N PHE A 287 -31.48 2.12 -6.49
CA PHE A 287 -30.37 2.62 -7.31
C PHE A 287 -29.04 2.56 -6.55
N TYR A 288 -29.05 2.93 -5.26
CA TYR A 288 -27.87 2.82 -4.40
C TYR A 288 -27.37 1.37 -4.28
N SER A 289 -28.26 0.43 -3.92
CA SER A 289 -27.87 -0.97 -3.68
C SER A 289 -27.40 -1.63 -4.98
N ILE A 290 -28.23 -1.64 -6.04
CA ILE A 290 -27.91 -2.33 -7.30
C ILE A 290 -26.58 -1.84 -7.87
N ALA A 291 -26.36 -0.52 -7.90
CA ALA A 291 -25.14 0.02 -8.47
C ALA A 291 -23.91 -0.28 -7.60
N THR A 292 -23.98 0.01 -6.29
CA THR A 292 -22.81 -0.17 -5.40
C THR A 292 -22.48 -1.64 -5.13
N ASP A 293 -23.48 -2.51 -5.06
CA ASP A 293 -23.29 -3.96 -4.89
C ASP A 293 -22.69 -4.59 -6.16
N PHE A 294 -23.11 -4.16 -7.35
CA PHE A 294 -22.53 -4.65 -8.61
C PHE A 294 -21.06 -4.27 -8.76
N VAL A 295 -20.70 -3.01 -8.46
CA VAL A 295 -19.30 -2.57 -8.49
C VAL A 295 -18.49 -3.28 -7.42
N ALA A 296 -19.01 -3.44 -6.19
CA ALA A 296 -18.32 -4.15 -5.12
C ALA A 296 -18.08 -5.63 -5.43
N ALA A 297 -19.09 -6.33 -5.97
CA ALA A 297 -18.96 -7.73 -6.37
C ALA A 297 -17.96 -7.89 -7.52
N LEU A 298 -18.02 -7.03 -8.54
CA LEU A 298 -17.07 -7.03 -9.65
C LEU A 298 -15.63 -6.77 -9.16
N CYS A 299 -15.43 -5.80 -8.26
CA CYS A 299 -14.14 -5.51 -7.63
C CYS A 299 -13.61 -6.73 -6.84
N ALA A 300 -14.45 -7.36 -6.02
CA ALA A 300 -14.08 -8.56 -5.27
C ALA A 300 -13.65 -9.71 -6.20
N PHE A 301 -14.35 -9.92 -7.31
CA PHE A 301 -14.08 -11.01 -8.25
C PHE A 301 -12.81 -10.84 -9.10
N PHE A 302 -12.31 -9.61 -9.28
CA PHE A 302 -11.00 -9.33 -9.90
C PHE A 302 -9.82 -9.28 -8.91
N THR A 303 -10.03 -9.47 -7.59
CA THR A 303 -8.92 -9.64 -6.63
C THR A 303 -8.07 -10.87 -6.98
N PRO A 304 -6.81 -10.99 -6.51
CA PRO A 304 -5.93 -12.09 -6.91
C PRO A 304 -6.41 -13.49 -6.49
N ASN A 305 -7.10 -13.59 -5.36
CA ASN A 305 -7.47 -14.86 -4.73
C ASN A 305 -8.80 -14.72 -4.00
N TRP A 306 -9.60 -15.79 -3.95
CA TRP A 306 -10.91 -15.80 -3.27
C TRP A 306 -10.85 -15.34 -1.79
N LYS A 307 -9.70 -15.54 -1.13
CA LYS A 307 -9.42 -15.08 0.23
C LYS A 307 -9.51 -13.54 0.35
N TYR A 308 -9.03 -12.80 -0.66
CA TYR A 308 -9.15 -11.34 -0.71
C TYR A 308 -10.55 -10.92 -1.14
N ALA A 309 -11.16 -11.62 -2.11
CA ALA A 309 -12.54 -11.38 -2.53
C ALA A 309 -13.53 -11.40 -1.33
N PHE A 310 -13.38 -12.37 -0.42
CA PHE A 310 -14.18 -12.47 0.79
C PHE A 310 -13.97 -11.27 1.74
N ILE A 311 -12.74 -10.78 1.88
CA ILE A 311 -12.42 -9.61 2.72
C ILE A 311 -13.01 -8.34 2.10
N CYS A 312 -12.91 -8.13 0.79
CA CYS A 312 -13.56 -7.00 0.12
C CYS A 312 -15.09 -7.03 0.25
N ILE A 313 -15.70 -8.21 0.34
CA ILE A 313 -17.15 -8.36 0.62
C ILE A 313 -17.46 -7.98 2.08
N ILE A 314 -16.65 -8.40 3.07
CA ILE A 314 -16.81 -7.96 4.47
C ILE A 314 -16.67 -6.43 4.57
N GLU A 315 -15.66 -5.87 3.93
CA GLU A 315 -15.41 -4.43 3.85
C GLU A 315 -16.61 -3.67 3.26
N LYS A 316 -17.19 -4.14 2.14
CA LYS A 316 -18.43 -3.58 1.58
C LYS A 316 -19.59 -3.66 2.57
N VAL A 317 -19.77 -4.78 3.28
CA VAL A 317 -20.86 -4.94 4.26
C VAL A 317 -20.69 -3.99 5.44
N VAL A 318 -19.50 -3.93 6.06
CA VAL A 318 -19.17 -2.97 7.13
C VAL A 318 -19.40 -1.54 6.66
N PHE A 319 -18.85 -1.16 5.50
CA PHE A 319 -19.00 0.19 4.98
C PHE A 319 -20.46 0.56 4.70
N THR A 320 -21.25 -0.39 4.20
CA THR A 320 -22.69 -0.20 3.96
C THR A 320 -23.45 -0.04 5.28
N LEU A 321 -23.10 -0.78 6.34
CA LEU A 321 -23.69 -0.63 7.68
C LEU A 321 -23.32 0.70 8.35
N LEU A 322 -22.05 1.12 8.27
CA LEU A 322 -21.60 2.44 8.77
C LEU A 322 -22.30 3.59 8.03
N THR A 323 -22.41 3.48 6.70
CA THR A 323 -23.17 4.42 5.86
C THR A 323 -24.62 4.49 6.30
N LEU A 324 -25.27 3.34 6.49
CA LEU A 324 -26.67 3.28 6.89
C LEU A 324 -26.88 3.92 8.26
N HIS A 325 -26.03 3.61 9.25
CA HIS A 325 -26.09 4.21 10.58
C HIS A 325 -25.97 5.75 10.50
N SER A 326 -25.04 6.29 9.72
CA SER A 326 -24.91 7.76 9.59
C SER A 326 -26.17 8.39 9.00
N THR A 327 -26.78 7.78 7.98
CA THR A 327 -28.01 8.34 7.36
C THR A 327 -29.28 8.17 8.22
N ALA A 328 -29.28 7.18 9.12
CA ALA A 328 -30.42 6.87 9.99
C ALA A 328 -30.40 7.66 11.31
N CYS A 329 -29.21 8.00 11.82
CA CYS A 329 -29.00 8.54 13.16
C CYS A 329 -28.20 9.85 13.09
N PRO A 330 -28.85 11.03 13.25
CA PRO A 330 -28.13 12.31 13.32
C PRO A 330 -27.29 12.39 14.60
N MET A 331 -26.18 13.12 14.56
CA MET A 331 -25.17 13.11 15.64
C MET A 331 -25.67 13.55 17.02
N ASN A 332 -26.87 14.15 17.10
CA ASN A 332 -27.46 14.68 18.34
C ASN A 332 -28.31 13.66 19.12
N THR A 333 -28.55 12.45 18.59
CA THR A 333 -29.41 11.44 19.22
C THR A 333 -28.71 10.10 19.43
N LEU A 334 -28.19 9.86 20.64
CA LEU A 334 -27.46 8.65 21.05
C LEU A 334 -28.30 7.34 21.06
N SER A 335 -29.55 7.34 20.58
CA SER A 335 -30.43 6.17 20.66
C SER A 335 -31.49 6.13 19.55
N CYS A 336 -31.05 6.18 18.28
CA CYS A 336 -31.83 5.54 17.21
C CYS A 336 -31.78 4.02 17.42
N GLY A 337 -32.92 3.34 17.22
CA GLY A 337 -33.10 1.89 17.49
C GLY A 337 -32.37 0.93 16.54
N ILE A 338 -31.09 1.17 16.27
CA ILE A 338 -30.18 0.28 15.54
C ILE A 338 -29.41 -0.54 16.59
N PHE A 339 -29.28 -1.85 16.37
CA PHE A 339 -28.76 -2.78 17.37
C PHE A 339 -27.23 -2.69 17.62
N LEU A 340 -26.48 -1.96 16.80
CA LEU A 340 -25.03 -1.77 16.94
C LEU A 340 -24.62 -0.31 16.72
N GLU A 341 -23.77 0.20 17.61
CA GLU A 341 -23.10 1.51 17.45
C GLU A 341 -22.05 1.47 16.31
N PRO A 342 -21.63 2.62 15.74
CA PRO A 342 -20.64 2.62 14.65
C PRO A 342 -19.30 2.00 15.05
N ALA A 343 -18.86 2.20 16.30
CA ALA A 343 -17.66 1.57 16.85
C ALA A 343 -17.79 0.05 16.93
N GLN A 344 -18.97 -0.47 17.27
CA GLN A 344 -19.26 -1.91 17.34
C GLN A 344 -19.33 -2.52 15.93
N VAL A 345 -19.93 -1.82 14.96
CA VAL A 345 -19.93 -2.22 13.54
C VAL A 345 -18.49 -2.31 13.02
N PHE A 346 -17.68 -1.26 13.23
CA PHE A 346 -16.28 -1.23 12.81
C PHE A 346 -15.42 -2.30 13.49
N LEU A 347 -15.62 -2.54 14.80
CA LEU A 347 -14.92 -3.60 15.52
C LEU A 347 -15.36 -5.01 15.09
N SER A 348 -16.64 -5.22 14.76
CA SER A 348 -17.11 -6.53 14.31
C SER A 348 -16.47 -6.95 12.99
N GLY A 349 -16.25 -6.03 12.05
CA GLY A 349 -15.48 -6.31 10.83
C GLY A 349 -14.02 -6.70 11.10
N VAL A 350 -13.34 -6.02 12.04
CA VAL A 350 -12.00 -6.42 12.52
C VAL A 350 -12.00 -7.86 13.03
N VAL A 351 -12.95 -8.19 13.93
CA VAL A 351 -13.06 -9.55 14.49
C VAL A 351 -13.33 -10.59 13.39
N VAL A 352 -14.24 -10.34 12.45
CA VAL A 352 -14.55 -11.27 11.37
C VAL A 352 -13.35 -11.51 10.45
N ILE A 353 -12.62 -10.46 10.06
CA ILE A 353 -11.42 -10.58 9.20
C ILE A 353 -10.30 -11.35 9.92
N VAL A 354 -10.03 -11.03 11.19
CA VAL A 354 -9.03 -11.75 12.00
C VAL A 354 -9.41 -13.22 12.18
N CYS A 355 -10.65 -13.53 12.57
CA CYS A 355 -11.12 -14.90 12.70
C CYS A 355 -11.04 -15.69 11.39
N PHE A 356 -11.39 -15.08 10.25
CA PHE A 356 -11.27 -15.68 8.93
C PHE A 356 -9.82 -16.03 8.58
N ARG A 357 -8.87 -15.12 8.82
CA ARG A 357 -7.43 -15.40 8.59
C ARG A 357 -6.87 -16.46 9.53
N LEU A 358 -7.29 -16.50 10.79
CA LEU A 358 -6.88 -17.52 11.76
C LEU A 358 -7.41 -18.91 11.38
N GLN A 359 -8.61 -19.00 10.80
CA GLN A 359 -9.16 -20.26 10.28
C GLN A 359 -8.39 -20.78 9.05
N ILE A 360 -7.95 -19.90 8.16
CA ILE A 360 -7.14 -20.26 6.98
C ILE A 360 -5.65 -20.34 7.37
N ARG A 361 -5.35 -21.19 8.37
CA ARG A 361 -4.01 -21.38 8.93
C ARG A 361 -3.02 -21.81 7.85
N THR A 362 -1.97 -21.02 7.65
CA THR A 362 -0.80 -21.36 6.81
C THR A 362 0.40 -21.58 7.73
N SER A 363 1.48 -20.80 7.60
CA SER A 363 2.52 -20.69 8.61
C SER A 363 2.20 -19.55 9.59
N ALA A 364 2.81 -19.56 10.79
CA ALA A 364 2.67 -18.47 11.76
C ALA A 364 3.09 -17.09 11.20
N PRO A 365 4.30 -16.90 10.60
CA PRO A 365 4.70 -15.61 10.06
C PRO A 365 3.82 -15.16 8.88
N ALA A 366 3.39 -16.07 8.00
CA ALA A 366 2.49 -15.73 6.89
C ALA A 366 1.10 -15.29 7.38
N THR A 367 0.56 -15.96 8.39
CA THR A 367 -0.76 -15.63 8.97
C THR A 367 -0.71 -14.29 9.70
N PHE A 368 0.37 -14.02 10.45
CA PHE A 368 0.60 -12.71 11.08
C PHE A 368 0.74 -11.58 10.05
N LEU A 369 1.56 -11.78 9.01
CA LEU A 369 1.76 -10.79 7.94
C LEU A 369 0.46 -10.50 7.17
N HIS A 370 -0.36 -11.51 6.88
CA HIS A 370 -1.68 -11.29 6.29
C HIS A 370 -2.54 -10.40 7.18
N ILE A 371 -2.73 -10.77 8.45
CA ILE A 371 -3.56 -10.02 9.41
C ILE A 371 -3.06 -8.57 9.56
N ALA A 372 -1.75 -8.37 9.70
CA ALA A 372 -1.17 -7.03 9.86
C ALA A 372 -1.49 -6.11 8.65
N VAL A 373 -1.42 -6.63 7.42
CA VAL A 373 -1.72 -5.84 6.22
C VAL A 373 -3.23 -5.75 5.94
N ASP A 374 -4.03 -6.76 6.28
CA ASP A 374 -5.50 -6.65 6.24
C ASP A 374 -6.00 -5.52 7.15
N MET A 375 -5.51 -5.50 8.40
CA MET A 375 -5.86 -4.45 9.36
C MET A 375 -5.40 -3.08 8.85
N LEU A 376 -4.19 -2.98 8.30
CA LEU A 376 -3.67 -1.72 7.76
C LEU A 376 -4.56 -1.18 6.61
N GLY A 377 -5.01 -2.05 5.71
CA GLY A 377 -5.96 -1.70 4.64
C GLY A 377 -7.33 -1.29 5.18
N TYR A 378 -7.88 -2.05 6.12
CA TYR A 378 -9.17 -1.81 6.74
C TYR A 378 -9.21 -0.48 7.51
N PHE A 379 -8.23 -0.21 8.38
CA PHE A 379 -8.13 1.06 9.11
C PHE A 379 -7.86 2.24 8.17
N TYR A 380 -7.10 2.05 7.09
CA TYR A 380 -6.88 3.09 6.09
C TYR A 380 -8.16 3.40 5.31
N ILE A 381 -8.67 2.43 4.55
CA ILE A 381 -9.76 2.60 3.56
C ILE A 381 -11.11 2.75 4.25
N ILE A 382 -11.51 1.77 5.07
CA ILE A 382 -12.82 1.79 5.74
C ILE A 382 -12.83 2.86 6.82
N GLY A 383 -11.75 3.03 7.58
CA GLY A 383 -11.62 4.13 8.54
C GLY A 383 -11.69 5.51 7.89
N GLY A 384 -10.80 5.80 6.92
CA GLY A 384 -10.74 7.10 6.26
C GLY A 384 -12.01 7.49 5.49
N LEU A 385 -12.62 6.55 4.75
CA LEU A 385 -13.82 6.82 3.96
C LEU A 385 -15.10 6.84 4.82
N SER A 386 -15.17 6.05 5.90
CA SER A 386 -16.34 6.10 6.79
C SER A 386 -16.42 7.42 7.55
N VAL A 387 -15.29 8.07 7.85
CA VAL A 387 -15.27 9.43 8.40
C VAL A 387 -15.89 10.45 7.43
N ILE A 388 -15.65 10.35 6.11
CA ILE A 388 -16.31 11.24 5.12
C ILE A 388 -17.84 11.04 5.14
N VAL A 389 -18.29 9.80 5.29
CA VAL A 389 -19.71 9.45 5.33
C VAL A 389 -20.36 9.79 6.69
N ALA A 390 -19.62 9.77 7.79
CA ALA A 390 -20.12 10.05 9.14
C ALA A 390 -20.64 11.49 9.36
N PHE A 391 -20.42 12.40 8.40
CA PHE A 391 -21.00 13.75 8.39
C PHE A 391 -22.24 13.88 7.50
N VAL A 392 -22.72 12.78 6.88
CA VAL A 392 -24.00 12.74 6.17
C VAL A 392 -25.15 12.86 7.18
N ASP A 393 -25.47 14.09 7.52
CA ASP A 393 -26.58 14.47 8.41
C ASP A 393 -27.73 15.05 7.56
N ASP A 394 -28.85 14.32 7.49
CA ASP A 394 -30.03 14.70 6.71
C ASP A 394 -30.79 15.89 7.35
N GLU A 395 -30.46 16.28 8.60
CA GLU A 395 -30.99 17.49 9.26
C GLU A 395 -30.14 18.74 8.94
N ARG A 396 -28.84 18.57 8.67
CA ARG A 396 -27.86 19.65 8.44
C ARG A 396 -27.32 19.71 7.00
N LEU A 397 -28.10 19.19 6.05
CA LEU A 397 -27.78 19.04 4.62
C LEU A 397 -27.07 20.23 3.97
N GLU A 398 -27.50 21.47 4.25
CA GLU A 398 -26.89 22.65 3.64
C GLU A 398 -25.46 22.90 4.14
N SER A 399 -25.25 22.87 5.46
CA SER A 399 -23.94 23.06 6.08
C SER A 399 -22.97 21.95 5.69
N TYR A 400 -23.44 20.71 5.68
CA TYR A 400 -22.69 19.54 5.23
C TYR A 400 -22.24 19.67 3.76
N ARG A 401 -23.18 19.96 2.85
CA ARG A 401 -22.92 20.18 1.42
C ARG A 401 -21.83 21.22 1.18
N LYS A 402 -21.93 22.38 1.87
CA LYS A 402 -20.95 23.46 1.76
C LYS A 402 -19.57 22.99 2.21
N LEU A 403 -19.46 22.35 3.37
CA LEU A 403 -18.19 21.90 3.93
C LEU A 403 -17.50 20.83 3.06
N LEU A 404 -18.25 19.90 2.47
CA LEU A 404 -17.69 18.87 1.58
C LEU A 404 -17.14 19.50 0.29
N ILE A 405 -17.88 20.44 -0.32
CA ILE A 405 -17.42 21.17 -1.51
C ILE A 405 -16.15 21.99 -1.21
N VAL A 406 -16.06 22.60 -0.03
CA VAL A 406 -14.85 23.30 0.46
C VAL A 406 -13.69 22.34 0.63
N LEU A 407 -13.89 21.18 1.28
CA LEU A 407 -12.86 20.15 1.45
C LEU A 407 -12.28 19.70 0.09
N LEU A 408 -13.13 19.42 -0.90
CA LEU A 408 -12.69 19.05 -2.25
C LEU A 408 -11.88 20.18 -2.92
N TYR A 409 -12.36 21.42 -2.86
CA TYR A 409 -11.61 22.55 -3.41
C TYR A 409 -10.27 22.79 -2.69
N VAL A 410 -10.21 22.61 -1.37
CA VAL A 410 -8.96 22.74 -0.60
C VAL A 410 -7.95 21.65 -0.99
N VAL A 411 -8.37 20.40 -1.14
CA VAL A 411 -7.50 19.29 -1.59
C VAL A 411 -7.03 19.53 -3.03
N TRP A 412 -7.93 19.81 -3.98
CA TRP A 412 -7.57 20.04 -5.38
C TRP A 412 -6.69 21.29 -5.57
N ALA A 413 -6.89 22.35 -4.78
CA ALA A 413 -6.03 23.52 -4.78
C ALA A 413 -4.66 23.23 -4.13
N SER A 414 -4.61 22.45 -3.05
CA SER A 414 -3.37 21.95 -2.44
C SER A 414 -2.52 21.19 -3.46
N ASP A 415 -3.11 20.22 -4.17
CA ASP A 415 -2.40 19.41 -5.18
C ASP A 415 -1.94 20.25 -6.39
N THR A 416 -2.78 21.19 -6.81
CA THR A 416 -2.43 22.13 -7.89
C THR A 416 -1.30 23.06 -7.48
N GLY A 417 -1.36 23.62 -6.26
CA GLY A 417 -0.33 24.49 -5.69
C GLY A 417 0.99 23.75 -5.49
N ALA A 418 0.95 22.52 -5.01
CA ALA A 418 2.09 21.62 -4.92
C ALA A 418 2.80 21.45 -6.27
N TYR A 419 2.03 21.11 -7.31
CA TYR A 419 2.55 20.90 -8.66
C TYR A 419 3.08 22.19 -9.29
N LEU A 420 2.38 23.31 -9.13
CA LEU A 420 2.81 24.63 -9.62
C LEU A 420 4.11 25.09 -8.95
N THR A 421 4.19 25.02 -7.62
CA THR A 421 5.39 25.45 -6.87
C THR A 421 6.59 24.55 -7.17
N GLY A 422 6.43 23.22 -7.13
CA GLY A 422 7.52 22.30 -7.48
C GLY A 422 8.07 22.53 -8.90
N LYS A 423 7.18 22.68 -9.88
CA LYS A 423 7.55 22.97 -11.28
C LYS A 423 8.14 24.36 -11.49
N LEU A 424 7.74 25.35 -10.69
CA LEU A 424 8.33 26.68 -10.71
C LEU A 424 9.77 26.64 -10.20
N LEU A 425 10.02 25.96 -9.08
CA LEU A 425 11.37 25.83 -8.51
C LEU A 425 12.30 24.96 -9.38
N GLU A 426 11.77 23.88 -9.98
CA GLU A 426 12.45 23.10 -11.02
C GLU A 426 12.89 24.00 -12.19
N ARG A 427 11.97 24.83 -12.72
CA ARG A 427 12.26 25.77 -13.81
C ARG A 427 13.28 26.84 -13.42
N MET A 428 13.26 27.28 -12.16
CA MET A 428 14.23 28.24 -11.60
C MET A 428 15.58 27.58 -11.24
N LYS A 429 15.73 26.26 -11.44
CA LYS A 429 16.90 25.46 -11.06
C LYS A 429 17.32 25.67 -9.59
N TYR A 430 16.34 25.72 -8.69
CA TYR A 430 16.62 25.98 -7.28
C TYR A 430 17.41 24.82 -6.66
N GLY A 431 18.66 25.09 -6.26
CA GLY A 431 19.62 24.07 -5.85
C GLY A 431 19.41 23.48 -4.46
N TYR A 432 18.45 23.99 -3.67
CA TYR A 432 18.22 23.62 -2.26
C TYR A 432 16.99 22.72 -2.07
N TYR A 433 16.79 21.81 -3.03
CA TYR A 433 15.63 20.92 -3.14
C TYR A 433 15.62 19.88 -2.01
N ASN A 434 14.81 20.12 -0.98
CA ASN A 434 14.71 19.28 0.22
C ASN A 434 13.49 18.34 0.17
N PRO A 435 13.65 17.06 -0.19
CA PRO A 435 12.55 16.08 -0.18
C PRO A 435 12.17 15.69 1.26
N LEU A 436 10.88 15.62 1.58
CA LEU A 436 10.35 15.15 2.87
C LEU A 436 10.76 13.71 3.18
N ALA A 437 10.89 12.87 2.14
CA ALA A 437 11.15 11.45 2.29
C ALA A 437 11.88 10.89 1.07
N SER A 438 13.19 11.14 0.98
CA SER A 438 14.08 10.73 -0.12
C SER A 438 14.00 9.25 -0.51
N HIS A 439 13.65 8.36 0.43
CA HIS A 439 13.48 6.92 0.23
C HIS A 439 12.07 6.49 -0.21
N LEU A 440 11.05 7.36 -0.09
CA LEU A 440 9.68 7.11 -0.59
C LEU A 440 9.43 7.82 -1.92
N SER A 441 9.71 9.13 -1.98
CA SER A 441 9.40 10.01 -3.09
C SER A 441 10.46 11.10 -3.23
N LYS A 442 11.04 11.20 -4.44
CA LYS A 442 11.94 12.30 -4.85
C LYS A 442 11.18 13.53 -5.40
N ASN A 443 9.86 13.57 -5.25
CA ASN A 443 8.96 14.58 -5.83
C ASN A 443 7.97 15.13 -4.77
N LYS A 444 8.36 15.16 -3.50
CA LYS A 444 7.53 15.57 -2.35
C LYS A 444 8.41 16.31 -1.35
N ASP A 445 8.31 17.62 -1.34
CA ASP A 445 9.37 18.52 -0.87
C ASP A 445 8.76 19.65 -0.02
N TYR A 446 9.52 20.18 0.94
CA TYR A 446 8.98 21.17 1.91
C TYR A 446 8.42 22.42 1.22
N GLU A 447 9.03 22.80 0.10
CA GLU A 447 8.65 23.95 -0.73
C GLU A 447 7.34 23.70 -1.49
N GLY A 448 7.15 22.47 -2.00
CA GLY A 448 5.87 22.00 -2.56
C GLY A 448 4.77 21.82 -1.51
N THR A 449 5.12 21.61 -0.24
CA THR A 449 4.17 21.63 0.88
C THR A 449 3.80 23.07 1.26
N LEU A 450 4.73 24.02 1.25
CA LEU A 450 4.43 25.44 1.46
C LEU A 450 3.52 26.00 0.35
N GLY A 451 3.77 25.62 -0.90
CA GLY A 451 2.88 25.90 -2.04
C GLY A 451 1.47 25.32 -1.84
N ALA A 452 1.38 24.04 -1.45
CA ALA A 452 0.10 23.39 -1.14
C ALA A 452 -0.69 24.13 -0.04
N ILE A 453 -0.02 24.56 1.03
CA ILE A 453 -0.64 25.32 2.12
C ILE A 453 -1.15 26.68 1.61
N PHE A 454 -0.36 27.43 0.85
CA PHE A 454 -0.76 28.73 0.32
C PHE A 454 -2.01 28.64 -0.58
N PHE A 455 -2.01 27.70 -1.54
CA PHE A 455 -3.15 27.51 -2.43
C PHE A 455 -4.37 26.91 -1.70
N GLY A 456 -4.18 25.99 -0.76
CA GLY A 456 -5.26 25.43 0.06
C GLY A 456 -5.93 26.47 0.95
N VAL A 457 -5.15 27.31 1.64
CA VAL A 457 -5.69 28.44 2.44
C VAL A 457 -6.40 29.47 1.55
N THR A 458 -5.86 29.78 0.38
CA THR A 458 -6.53 30.65 -0.60
C THR A 458 -7.87 30.07 -1.04
N ALA A 459 -7.94 28.77 -1.33
CA ALA A 459 -9.17 28.09 -1.70
C ALA A 459 -10.20 28.04 -0.56
N MET A 460 -9.77 27.82 0.69
CA MET A 460 -10.65 27.94 1.87
C MET A 460 -11.25 29.34 1.97
N ILE A 461 -10.44 30.40 1.93
CA ILE A 461 -10.92 31.79 2.07
C ILE A 461 -11.94 32.14 0.97
N VAL A 462 -11.64 31.81 -0.28
CA VAL A 462 -12.54 32.09 -1.42
C VAL A 462 -13.83 31.27 -1.32
N SER A 463 -13.74 29.95 -1.11
CA SER A 463 -14.94 29.09 -1.06
C SER A 463 -15.79 29.33 0.19
N SER A 464 -15.17 29.66 1.33
CA SER A 464 -15.86 30.09 2.55
C SER A 464 -16.70 31.35 2.32
N HIS A 465 -16.12 32.37 1.68
CA HIS A 465 -16.83 33.61 1.35
C HIS A 465 -17.92 33.41 0.29
N LEU A 466 -17.74 32.51 -0.69
CA LEU A 466 -18.77 32.22 -1.70
C LEU A 466 -19.94 31.41 -1.14
N LEU A 467 -19.69 30.51 -0.18
CA LEU A 467 -20.70 29.58 0.34
C LEU A 467 -21.29 30.02 1.70
N ASN A 468 -20.73 31.04 2.34
CA ASN A 468 -21.03 31.46 3.71
C ASN A 468 -20.88 30.29 4.70
N VAL A 469 -19.65 29.76 4.81
CA VAL A 469 -19.31 28.67 5.73
C VAL A 469 -19.19 29.21 7.15
N PRO A 470 -19.93 28.69 8.14
CA PRO A 470 -19.83 29.16 9.52
C PRO A 470 -18.44 28.88 10.10
N GLY A 471 -17.88 29.88 10.79
CA GLY A 471 -16.62 29.81 11.54
C GLY A 471 -15.85 31.12 11.57
N SER A 472 -14.86 31.22 12.45
CA SER A 472 -13.91 32.35 12.43
C SER A 472 -12.84 32.13 11.38
N ALA A 473 -12.34 33.21 10.76
CA ALA A 473 -11.27 33.13 9.77
C ALA A 473 -10.00 32.46 10.34
N ALA A 474 -9.70 32.67 11.63
CA ALA A 474 -8.59 32.01 12.32
C ALA A 474 -8.78 30.48 12.41
N ALA A 475 -9.99 30.01 12.72
CA ALA A 475 -10.30 28.57 12.72
C ALA A 475 -10.23 28.00 11.31
N GLN A 476 -10.82 28.67 10.32
CA GLN A 476 -10.80 28.23 8.91
C GLN A 476 -9.38 28.09 8.38
N ILE A 477 -8.49 29.06 8.63
CA ILE A 477 -7.09 28.99 8.24
C ILE A 477 -6.37 27.87 9.02
N GLY A 478 -6.49 27.83 10.35
CA GLY A 478 -5.80 26.84 11.19
C GLY A 478 -6.14 25.39 10.85
N PHE A 479 -7.42 25.07 10.72
CA PHE A 479 -7.86 23.73 10.31
C PHE A 479 -7.50 23.43 8.85
N THR A 480 -7.43 24.43 7.95
CA THR A 480 -6.95 24.21 6.57
C THR A 480 -5.47 23.87 6.51
N VAL A 481 -4.62 24.59 7.25
CA VAL A 481 -3.18 24.29 7.34
C VAL A 481 -2.97 22.87 7.87
N MET A 482 -3.69 22.49 8.94
CA MET A 482 -3.65 21.14 9.47
C MET A 482 -4.18 20.09 8.48
N ALA A 483 -5.27 20.36 7.76
CA ALA A 483 -5.83 19.44 6.77
C ALA A 483 -4.87 19.20 5.61
N VAL A 484 -4.22 20.24 5.08
CA VAL A 484 -3.20 20.10 4.04
C VAL A 484 -2.01 19.29 4.54
N ILE A 485 -1.47 19.60 5.73
CA ILE A 485 -0.34 18.84 6.31
C ILE A 485 -0.68 17.36 6.51
N VAL A 486 -1.86 17.07 7.08
CA VAL A 486 -2.31 15.70 7.32
C VAL A 486 -2.61 14.98 6.00
N GLY A 487 -3.22 15.67 5.02
CA GLY A 487 -3.38 15.18 3.64
C GLY A 487 -2.05 14.72 3.04
N ARG A 488 -1.00 15.53 3.14
CA ARG A 488 0.36 15.17 2.67
C ARG A 488 0.96 13.95 3.37
N LEU A 489 0.62 13.72 4.64
CA LEU A 489 1.00 12.47 5.34
C LEU A 489 0.25 11.27 4.74
N GLY A 490 -0.99 11.47 4.28
CA GLY A 490 -1.73 10.53 3.45
C GLY A 490 -0.98 10.17 2.16
N ASP A 491 -0.57 11.16 1.35
CA ASP A 491 0.19 10.86 0.12
C ASP A 491 1.47 10.07 0.43
N LEU A 492 2.14 10.38 1.56
CA LEU A 492 3.40 9.75 1.96
C LEU A 492 3.18 8.31 2.42
N PHE A 493 2.15 8.05 3.22
CA PHE A 493 1.74 6.71 3.64
C PHE A 493 1.35 5.83 2.44
N GLU A 494 0.58 6.37 1.50
CA GLU A 494 0.19 5.69 0.27
C GLU A 494 1.42 5.39 -0.62
N SER A 495 2.39 6.31 -0.68
CA SER A 495 3.68 6.07 -1.34
C SER A 495 4.52 4.98 -0.64
N LEU A 496 4.43 4.85 0.69
CA LEU A 496 5.13 3.80 1.45
C LEU A 496 4.64 2.42 1.02
N LEU A 497 3.31 2.23 0.99
CA LEU A 497 2.67 0.98 0.56
C LEU A 497 3.09 0.59 -0.86
N LYS A 498 3.18 1.56 -1.79
CA LYS A 498 3.65 1.31 -3.15
C LYS A 498 5.12 0.91 -3.21
N ARG A 499 6.02 1.47 -2.38
CA ARG A 499 7.41 1.01 -2.27
C ARG A 499 7.51 -0.39 -1.66
N ALA A 500 6.74 -0.70 -0.63
CA ALA A 500 6.69 -2.06 -0.05
C ALA A 500 6.21 -3.11 -1.08
N ALA A 501 5.29 -2.72 -1.96
CA ALA A 501 4.81 -3.54 -3.08
C ALA A 501 5.75 -3.54 -4.32
N GLY A 502 6.81 -2.74 -4.34
CA GLY A 502 7.70 -2.52 -5.49
C GLY A 502 7.00 -1.99 -6.74
N VAL A 503 5.93 -1.19 -6.57
CA VAL A 503 5.23 -0.52 -7.67
C VAL A 503 5.41 0.99 -7.58
N LYS A 504 5.03 1.70 -8.64
CA LYS A 504 5.03 3.16 -8.69
C LYS A 504 3.64 3.75 -8.47
N ASP A 505 2.64 3.12 -9.08
CA ASP A 505 1.24 3.53 -9.13
C ASP A 505 0.40 2.40 -8.53
N SER A 506 -0.65 2.71 -7.75
CA SER A 506 -1.42 1.70 -6.99
C SER A 506 -2.27 0.81 -7.88
N GLY A 507 -2.78 1.35 -8.98
CA GLY A 507 -3.58 0.65 -9.97
C GLY A 507 -3.36 1.15 -11.39
N LYS A 508 -4.01 0.49 -12.35
CA LYS A 508 -4.04 0.89 -13.78
C LYS A 508 -5.47 1.13 -14.28
N LEU A 509 -6.45 1.21 -13.38
CA LEU A 509 -7.88 1.20 -13.71
C LEU A 509 -8.30 2.42 -14.55
N ILE A 510 -7.66 3.58 -14.32
CA ILE A 510 -7.90 4.79 -15.10
C ILE A 510 -6.68 5.09 -16.00
N PRO A 511 -6.75 4.84 -17.33
CA PRO A 511 -5.60 5.02 -18.21
C PRO A 511 -5.09 6.46 -18.19
N GLY A 512 -3.77 6.61 -17.98
CA GLY A 512 -3.08 7.89 -17.89
C GLY A 512 -3.23 8.66 -16.56
N HIS A 513 -4.03 8.17 -15.60
CA HIS A 513 -4.31 8.88 -14.34
C HIS A 513 -3.74 8.20 -13.09
N GLY A 514 -3.50 6.88 -13.13
CA GLY A 514 -3.01 6.08 -12.01
C GLY A 514 -4.10 5.15 -11.45
N GLY A 515 -3.93 4.74 -10.19
CA GLY A 515 -5.01 4.14 -9.41
C GLY A 515 -6.03 5.17 -8.91
N VAL A 516 -7.10 4.69 -8.30
CA VAL A 516 -8.04 5.51 -7.53
C VAL A 516 -7.49 5.78 -6.13
N LEU A 517 -6.70 4.86 -5.56
CA LEU A 517 -6.02 5.09 -4.29
C LEU A 517 -5.01 6.26 -4.38
N ASP A 518 -4.32 6.43 -5.53
CA ASP A 518 -3.43 7.57 -5.88
C ASP A 518 -4.15 8.95 -5.95
N ARG A 519 -5.47 9.01 -5.67
CA ARG A 519 -6.34 10.19 -5.86
C ARG A 519 -7.19 10.55 -4.64
N ILE A 520 -7.23 9.66 -3.64
CA ILE A 520 -8.15 9.73 -2.50
C ILE A 520 -7.39 9.65 -1.16
N ASP A 521 -6.13 9.22 -1.19
CA ASP A 521 -5.15 9.28 -0.11
C ASP A 521 -5.13 10.63 0.63
N ALA A 522 -4.90 11.72 -0.09
CA ALA A 522 -4.90 13.08 0.46
C ALA A 522 -6.27 13.48 1.03
N LEU A 523 -7.36 13.05 0.38
CA LEU A 523 -8.74 13.39 0.76
C LEU A 523 -9.17 12.69 2.06
N MET A 524 -8.89 11.39 2.19
CA MET A 524 -9.19 10.59 3.38
C MET A 524 -8.50 11.16 4.62
N PHE A 525 -7.22 11.51 4.49
CA PHE A 525 -6.45 12.11 5.59
C PHE A 525 -6.91 13.54 5.90
N SER A 526 -7.18 14.37 4.89
CA SER A 526 -7.72 15.73 5.08
C SER A 526 -9.10 15.73 5.75
N ALA A 527 -9.93 14.74 5.45
CA ALA A 527 -11.26 14.56 6.05
C ALA A 527 -11.20 14.34 7.57
N LEU A 528 -10.16 13.68 8.10
CA LEU A 528 -9.96 13.50 9.55
C LEU A 528 -9.82 14.84 10.30
N VAL A 529 -9.34 15.90 9.62
CA VAL A 529 -9.20 17.24 10.18
C VAL A 529 -10.48 18.06 9.99
N PHE A 530 -11.08 18.02 8.80
CA PHE A 530 -12.37 18.67 8.51
C PHE A 530 -13.52 18.12 9.37
N ALA A 531 -13.46 16.83 9.74
CA ALA A 531 -14.30 16.21 10.75
C ALA A 531 -14.35 17.00 12.07
N ARG A 532 -13.17 17.38 12.58
CA ARG A 532 -13.02 18.11 13.83
C ARG A 532 -13.36 19.59 13.69
N TYR A 533 -13.16 20.18 12.51
CA TYR A 533 -13.71 21.50 12.18
C TYR A 533 -15.25 21.51 12.25
N TYR A 534 -15.94 20.56 11.61
CA TYR A 534 -17.40 20.45 11.66
C TYR A 534 -17.90 20.33 13.11
N ALA A 535 -17.34 19.39 13.87
CA ALA A 535 -17.74 19.12 15.25
C ALA A 535 -17.42 20.26 16.25
N SER A 536 -16.47 21.16 15.96
CA SER A 536 -16.10 22.25 16.90
C SER A 536 -16.61 23.63 16.49
N VAL A 537 -17.03 23.81 15.23
CA VAL A 537 -17.38 25.13 14.67
C VAL A 537 -18.80 25.18 14.10
N VAL A 538 -19.34 24.04 13.66
CA VAL A 538 -20.64 23.95 12.98
C VAL A 538 -21.69 23.23 13.84
N SER A 539 -21.25 22.28 14.66
CA SER A 539 -22.06 21.56 15.64
C SER A 539 -21.48 21.66 17.07
N PRO A 540 -21.25 22.87 17.60
CA PRO A 540 -20.74 23.09 18.96
C PRO A 540 -21.75 22.74 20.07
#